data_AF-A0A1T0CHB1-F1
#
_entry.id   AF-A0A1T0CHB1-F1
#
_cell.length_a   1.000
_cell.length_b   1.000
_cell.length_c   1.000
_cell.angle_alpha   90.00
_cell.angle_beta   90.00
_cell.angle_gamma   90.00
#
_symmetry.space_group_name_H-M   'P 1'
#
loop_
_entity.id
_entity.type
_entity.pdbx_description
1 polymer ?
#
loop_
_entity_poly.entity_id
_entity_poly.type
_entity_poly.pdbx_seq_one_letter_code
_entity_poly.pdbx_strand_id
1 'polypeptide(L)'
;MKAICSVTLTCLALSLGGCQSLSWFNKSTDAIATAENSAEEYYRIASEAIKKGNYNHASENLNNLRTFYPAGRLAEQALLDLIYASYQQGEYEQATDYANQFITLYPTHPRVDYAQYVKGVATMQGESGLLNVFNLDKSQRDTAYYRAAFYDFLILVSRYPNSIYAPDAAQRMTYIYNELAAHEMYVADWYVKREAYLAAANRAKWVFQYYPQSSSVPHAIATMAYAYEQLGMTDTAKDYKTLLQINYPNLLGHQGQVLLPSATKQSWLNKISFGKLGKANTPQQSQTTGSHTQATKEQIISQASQLQLPSSANMTTTQSTKTNDFNNSATNHGIRFGLADERRINDDVIPANTDQDNAITTPMPSLADVAIEPIVMPTTN
;
A
#
# COMPACT_ATOMS: atom_id res chain seq x y z
N MET A 1 4.26 -36.77 60.26
CA MET A 1 5.28 -35.73 60.00
C MET A 1 6.57 -36.36 59.46
N LYS A 2 6.65 -36.70 58.15
CA LYS A 2 7.89 -37.17 57.50
C LYS A 2 8.08 -36.70 56.05
N ALA A 3 7.02 -36.38 55.31
CA ALA A 3 7.12 -35.89 53.93
C ALA A 3 7.66 -34.44 53.81
N ILE A 4 7.37 -33.57 54.78
CA ILE A 4 7.62 -32.13 54.68
C ILE A 4 9.13 -31.80 54.60
N CYS A 5 9.97 -32.49 55.38
CA CYS A 5 11.43 -32.26 55.39
C CYS A 5 12.13 -32.61 54.07
N SER A 6 11.51 -33.42 53.21
CA SER A 6 12.11 -33.82 51.92
C SER A 6 12.10 -32.66 50.91
N VAL A 7 11.02 -31.87 50.91
CA VAL A 7 10.83 -30.76 49.94
C VAL A 7 11.73 -29.57 50.26
N THR A 8 11.95 -29.28 51.55
CA THR A 8 12.81 -28.18 52.00
C THR A 8 14.29 -28.39 51.68
N LEU A 9 14.75 -29.64 51.60
CA LEU A 9 16.17 -29.93 51.34
C LEU A 9 16.55 -29.71 49.87
N THR A 10 15.65 -30.02 48.93
CA THR A 10 15.91 -29.89 47.49
C THR A 10 16.00 -28.43 47.02
N CYS A 11 15.26 -27.51 47.63
CA CYS A 11 15.34 -26.07 47.28
C CYS A 11 16.69 -25.45 47.62
N LEU A 12 17.37 -25.90 48.68
CA LEU A 12 18.63 -25.31 49.14
C LEU A 12 19.84 -25.72 48.27
N ALA A 13 19.72 -26.81 47.52
CA ALA A 13 20.76 -27.27 46.58
C ALA A 13 20.86 -26.40 45.31
N LEU A 14 19.79 -25.68 44.95
CA LEU A 14 19.73 -24.84 43.75
C LEU A 14 20.32 -23.42 43.96
N SER A 15 20.62 -23.04 45.21
CA SER A 15 21.00 -21.66 45.56
C SER A 15 22.48 -21.32 45.28
N LEU A 16 23.36 -22.31 45.08
CA LEU A 16 24.81 -22.10 44.96
C LEU A 16 25.33 -21.97 43.51
N GLY A 17 24.47 -22.09 42.50
CA GLY A 17 24.86 -21.94 41.08
C GLY A 17 24.96 -20.50 40.56
N GLY A 18 24.56 -19.49 41.35
CA GLY A 18 24.25 -18.15 40.83
C GLY A 18 25.44 -17.26 40.41
N CYS A 19 26.65 -17.50 40.93
CA CYS A 19 27.70 -16.49 40.91
C CYS A 19 28.41 -16.25 39.55
N GLN A 20 28.17 -17.07 38.51
CA GLN A 20 28.71 -16.81 37.16
C GLN A 20 27.77 -15.95 36.28
N SER A 21 26.50 -15.77 36.68
CA SER A 21 25.52 -14.99 35.91
C SER A 21 25.59 -13.47 36.16
N LEU A 22 26.40 -13.02 37.13
CA LEU A 22 26.46 -11.60 37.52
C LEU A 22 27.47 -10.76 36.72
N SER A 23 28.27 -11.38 35.85
CA SER A 23 29.14 -10.68 34.89
C SER A 23 28.35 -9.80 33.90
N TRP A 24 27.10 -10.17 33.62
CA TRP A 24 26.11 -9.36 32.90
C TRP A 24 25.96 -7.95 33.49
N PHE A 25 25.89 -7.83 34.82
CA PHE A 25 25.50 -6.58 35.50
C PHE A 25 26.67 -5.62 35.79
N ASN A 26 27.91 -6.02 35.48
CA ASN A 26 29.11 -5.20 35.74
C ASN A 26 29.91 -4.89 34.47
N LYS A 27 29.24 -4.65 33.34
CA LYS A 27 29.82 -3.83 32.27
C LYS A 27 29.52 -2.36 32.59
N SER A 28 30.38 -1.78 33.44
CA SER A 28 30.26 -0.40 33.91
C SER A 28 30.18 0.60 32.74
N THR A 29 29.56 1.74 33.02
CA THR A 29 29.63 2.95 32.22
C THR A 29 31.08 3.42 32.01
N ASP A 30 31.25 4.39 31.10
CA ASP A 30 32.50 5.11 30.83
C ASP A 30 33.55 4.38 29.98
N ALA A 31 33.12 3.39 29.20
CA ALA A 31 33.71 3.18 27.88
C ALA A 31 33.23 4.28 26.91
N ILE A 32 33.90 5.44 26.91
CA ILE A 32 33.78 6.41 25.81
C ILE A 32 34.33 5.71 24.56
N ALA A 33 33.41 5.19 23.73
CA ALA A 33 33.74 4.38 22.58
C ALA A 33 34.57 5.22 21.60
N THR A 34 35.88 4.98 21.63
CA THR A 34 36.87 5.70 20.84
C THR A 34 37.01 5.00 19.51
N ALA A 35 36.95 5.75 18.41
CA ALA A 35 37.01 5.18 17.06
C ALA A 35 38.31 4.39 16.86
N GLU A 36 38.18 3.09 16.59
CA GLU A 36 39.33 2.19 16.40
C GLU A 36 39.98 2.41 15.02
N ASN A 37 39.18 2.84 14.03
CA ASN A 37 39.59 3.13 12.67
C ASN A 37 39.12 4.53 12.24
N SER A 38 39.73 5.08 11.18
CA SER A 38 39.23 6.31 10.55
C SER A 38 37.91 6.07 9.79
N ALA A 39 37.17 7.14 9.49
CA ALA A 39 35.95 7.08 8.67
C ALA A 39 36.23 6.44 7.30
N GLU A 40 37.32 6.84 6.65
CA GLU A 40 37.80 6.26 5.39
C GLU A 40 38.08 4.76 5.50
N GLU A 41 38.67 4.28 6.60
CA GLU A 41 39.01 2.86 6.76
C GLU A 41 37.79 1.99 7.10
N TYR A 42 36.90 2.44 8.00
CA TYR A 42 35.61 1.76 8.20
C TYR A 42 34.82 1.66 6.89
N TYR A 43 34.81 2.72 6.07
CA TYR A 43 34.16 2.70 4.76
C TYR A 43 34.87 1.76 3.76
N ARG A 44 36.21 1.73 3.75
CA ARG A 44 37.01 0.82 2.91
C ARG A 44 36.69 -0.63 3.24
N ILE A 45 36.69 -0.98 4.52
CA ILE A 45 36.36 -2.32 5.03
C ILE A 45 34.91 -2.70 4.65
N ALA A 46 33.95 -1.81 4.87
CA ALA A 46 32.56 -2.05 4.48
C ALA A 46 32.37 -2.24 2.98
N SER A 47 32.98 -1.39 2.15
CA SER A 47 32.93 -1.49 0.68
C SER A 47 33.56 -2.79 0.18
N GLU A 48 34.64 -3.26 0.83
CA GLU A 48 35.25 -4.55 0.54
C GLU A 48 34.37 -5.74 0.98
N ALA A 49 33.68 -5.62 2.12
CA ALA A 49 32.73 -6.63 2.61
C ALA A 49 31.49 -6.75 1.70
N ILE A 50 30.93 -5.62 1.22
CA ILE A 50 29.84 -5.58 0.23
C ILE A 50 30.26 -6.30 -1.06
N LYS A 51 31.45 -6.02 -1.59
CA LYS A 51 31.98 -6.67 -2.81
C LYS A 51 32.17 -8.18 -2.65
N LYS A 52 32.34 -8.67 -1.41
CA LYS A 52 32.42 -10.10 -1.06
C LYS A 52 31.07 -10.72 -0.69
N GLY A 53 29.97 -9.95 -0.71
CA GLY A 53 28.64 -10.39 -0.26
C GLY A 53 28.49 -10.58 1.25
N ASN A 54 29.47 -10.12 2.06
CA ASN A 54 29.39 -10.18 3.52
C ASN A 54 28.71 -8.91 4.05
N TYR A 55 27.40 -8.85 3.87
CA TYR A 55 26.58 -7.69 4.24
C TYR A 55 26.57 -7.44 5.76
N ASN A 56 26.59 -8.48 6.59
CA ASN A 56 26.64 -8.34 8.06
C ASN A 56 27.86 -7.53 8.51
N HIS A 57 29.06 -7.90 8.05
CA HIS A 57 30.29 -7.19 8.37
C HIS A 57 30.35 -5.79 7.74
N ALA A 58 29.69 -5.59 6.60
CA ALA A 58 29.51 -4.26 6.03
C ALA A 58 28.64 -3.38 6.94
N SER A 59 27.44 -3.84 7.30
CA SER A 59 26.48 -3.11 8.13
C SER A 59 27.04 -2.78 9.51
N GLU A 60 27.86 -3.66 10.10
CA GLU A 60 28.63 -3.38 11.32
C GLU A 60 29.60 -2.21 11.13
N ASN A 61 30.47 -2.25 10.11
CA ASN A 61 31.46 -1.21 9.85
C ASN A 61 30.82 0.13 9.44
N LEU A 62 29.70 0.12 8.72
CA LEU A 62 28.96 1.34 8.35
C LEU A 62 28.22 1.97 9.53
N ASN A 63 27.66 1.16 10.45
CA ASN A 63 27.08 1.68 11.69
C ASN A 63 28.16 2.21 12.64
N ASN A 64 29.32 1.56 12.74
CA ASN A 64 30.48 2.10 13.47
C ASN A 64 30.93 3.45 12.88
N LEU A 65 31.06 3.56 11.55
CA LEU A 65 31.35 4.82 10.87
C LEU A 65 30.34 5.91 11.25
N ARG A 66 29.03 5.64 11.16
CA ARG A 66 27.98 6.60 11.52
C ARG A 66 27.96 6.97 13.01
N THR A 67 28.36 6.05 13.88
CA THR A 67 28.39 6.25 15.33
C THR A 67 29.56 7.14 15.74
N PHE A 68 30.75 6.93 15.18
CA PHE A 68 31.95 7.69 15.50
C PHE A 68 32.11 8.97 14.67
N TYR A 69 31.56 9.01 13.45
CA TYR A 69 31.71 10.11 12.49
C TYR A 69 30.36 10.56 11.90
N PRO A 70 29.34 10.90 12.72
CA PRO A 70 27.97 11.16 12.26
C PRO A 70 27.83 12.32 11.26
N ALA A 71 28.71 13.31 11.34
CA ALA A 71 28.78 14.46 10.42
C ALA A 71 29.94 14.35 9.39
N GLY A 72 30.53 13.16 9.23
CA GLY A 72 31.62 12.94 8.28
C GLY A 72 31.14 12.92 6.83
N ARG A 73 32.01 13.31 5.89
CA ARG A 73 31.78 13.30 4.43
C ARG A 73 31.29 11.94 3.88
N LEU A 74 31.54 10.85 4.60
CA LEU A 74 31.14 9.49 4.22
C LEU A 74 29.82 9.03 4.87
N ALA A 75 29.22 9.80 5.79
CA ALA A 75 28.02 9.41 6.52
C ALA A 75 26.76 9.30 5.61
N GLU A 76 26.64 10.18 4.61
CA GLU A 76 25.60 10.10 3.57
C GLU A 76 25.69 8.80 2.78
N GLN A 77 26.87 8.53 2.21
CA GLN A 77 27.13 7.33 1.41
C GLN A 77 27.02 6.05 2.26
N ALA A 78 27.51 6.06 3.50
CA ALA A 78 27.40 4.93 4.41
C ALA A 78 25.94 4.58 4.74
N LEU A 79 25.04 5.57 4.79
CA LEU A 79 23.61 5.33 4.98
C LEU A 79 22.94 4.77 3.71
N LEU A 80 23.38 5.18 2.51
CA LEU A 80 22.95 4.54 1.24
C LEU A 80 23.40 3.07 1.15
N ASP A 81 24.64 2.79 1.56
CA ASP A 81 25.18 1.43 1.53
C ASP A 81 24.59 0.53 2.63
N LEU A 82 24.14 1.10 3.75
CA LEU A 82 23.32 0.40 4.75
C LEU A 82 21.95 -0.01 4.19
N ILE A 83 21.25 0.91 3.50
CA ILE A 83 19.97 0.58 2.82
C ILE A 83 20.16 -0.61 1.87
N TYR A 84 21.26 -0.63 1.11
CA TYR A 84 21.59 -1.74 0.23
C TYR A 84 21.91 -3.02 1.01
N ALA A 85 22.79 -2.97 2.01
CA ALA A 85 23.23 -4.14 2.78
C ALA A 85 22.05 -4.81 3.51
N SER A 86 21.25 -4.07 4.27
CA SER A 86 20.06 -4.59 4.97
C SER A 86 19.05 -5.21 4.00
N TYR A 87 18.87 -4.61 2.82
CA TYR A 87 18.00 -5.19 1.79
C TYR A 87 18.53 -6.53 1.25
N GLN A 88 19.85 -6.67 1.05
CA GLN A 88 20.47 -7.94 0.63
C GLN A 88 20.50 -9.00 1.76
N GLN A 89 20.56 -8.59 3.02
CA GLN A 89 20.39 -9.47 4.19
C GLN A 89 18.97 -10.03 4.31
N GLY A 90 17.98 -9.37 3.69
CA GLY A 90 16.56 -9.65 3.89
C GLY A 90 15.96 -8.94 5.12
N GLU A 91 16.70 -8.01 5.72
CA GLU A 91 16.29 -7.16 6.85
C GLU A 91 15.50 -5.96 6.32
N TYR A 92 14.36 -6.24 5.68
CA TYR A 92 13.56 -5.26 4.93
C TYR A 92 12.99 -4.12 5.78
N GLU A 93 12.69 -4.38 7.06
CA GLU A 93 12.26 -3.37 8.03
C GLU A 93 13.41 -2.38 8.31
N GLN A 94 14.59 -2.89 8.66
CA GLN A 94 15.80 -2.09 8.87
C GLN A 94 16.21 -1.30 7.61
N ALA A 95 16.09 -1.89 6.42
CA ALA A 95 16.31 -1.20 5.15
C ALA A 95 15.32 -0.05 4.92
N THR A 96 14.07 -0.22 5.36
CA THR A 96 13.01 0.80 5.33
C THR A 96 13.31 1.93 6.31
N ASP A 97 13.82 1.63 7.51
CA ASP A 97 14.23 2.62 8.51
C ASP A 97 15.47 3.42 8.10
N TYR A 98 16.48 2.78 7.51
CA TYR A 98 17.62 3.50 6.95
C TYR A 98 17.21 4.38 5.76
N ALA A 99 16.24 3.94 4.95
CA ALA A 99 15.70 4.75 3.87
C ALA A 99 14.91 5.96 4.41
N ASN A 100 14.05 5.78 5.42
CA ASN A 100 13.36 6.86 6.12
C ASN A 100 14.37 7.87 6.71
N GLN A 101 15.42 7.40 7.38
CA GLN A 101 16.51 8.24 7.88
C GLN A 101 17.18 9.03 6.75
N PHE A 102 17.51 8.38 5.63
CA PHE A 102 18.17 9.04 4.50
C PHE A 102 17.31 10.13 3.87
N ILE A 103 16.03 9.84 3.60
CA ILE A 103 15.06 10.79 3.02
C ILE A 103 14.85 12.00 3.96
N THR A 104 14.91 11.78 5.29
CA THR A 104 14.70 12.83 6.30
C THR A 104 15.93 13.70 6.52
N LEU A 105 17.13 13.10 6.59
CA LEU A 105 18.38 13.80 6.87
C LEU A 105 18.96 14.50 5.64
N TYR A 106 18.79 13.92 4.44
CA TYR A 106 19.44 14.35 3.20
C TYR A 106 18.45 14.58 2.04
N PRO A 107 17.33 15.32 2.24
CA PRO A 107 16.22 15.41 1.28
C PRO A 107 16.58 16.02 -0.08
N THR A 108 17.72 16.71 -0.18
CA THR A 108 18.25 17.33 -1.41
C THR A 108 19.30 16.47 -2.13
N HIS A 109 19.71 15.33 -1.57
CA HIS A 109 20.78 14.52 -2.15
C HIS A 109 20.35 13.87 -3.50
N PRO A 110 21.22 13.79 -4.53
CA PRO A 110 20.86 13.25 -5.87
C PRO A 110 20.45 11.76 -5.93
N ARG A 111 20.35 11.07 -4.79
CA ARG A 111 19.97 9.66 -4.65
C ARG A 111 18.81 9.42 -3.68
N VAL A 112 18.07 10.47 -3.28
CA VAL A 112 16.83 10.31 -2.49
C VAL A 112 15.78 9.50 -3.27
N ASP A 113 15.80 9.57 -4.61
CA ASP A 113 14.95 8.74 -5.48
C ASP A 113 15.24 7.23 -5.30
N TYR A 114 16.50 6.85 -5.17
CA TYR A 114 16.92 5.49 -4.86
C TYR A 114 16.48 5.05 -3.46
N ALA A 115 16.65 5.91 -2.44
CA ALA A 115 16.19 5.60 -1.08
C ALA A 115 14.66 5.39 -1.03
N GLN A 116 13.88 6.30 -1.63
CA GLN A 116 12.42 6.18 -1.73
C GLN A 116 11.98 4.94 -2.54
N TYR A 117 12.71 4.57 -3.59
CA TYR A 117 12.47 3.34 -4.34
C TYR A 117 12.73 2.07 -3.50
N VAL A 118 13.89 1.97 -2.85
CA VAL A 118 14.22 0.78 -2.02
C VAL A 118 13.27 0.68 -0.84
N LYS A 119 12.86 1.79 -0.22
CA LYS A 119 11.83 1.81 0.82
C LYS A 119 10.54 1.11 0.36
N GLY A 120 10.03 1.46 -0.81
CA GLY A 120 8.84 0.83 -1.39
C GLY A 120 9.05 -0.67 -1.70
N VAL A 121 10.22 -1.05 -2.24
CA VAL A 121 10.53 -2.46 -2.56
C VAL A 121 10.68 -3.30 -1.30
N ALA A 122 11.34 -2.77 -0.26
CA ALA A 122 11.51 -3.43 1.02
C ALA A 122 10.17 -3.59 1.75
N THR A 123 9.36 -2.52 1.81
CA THR A 123 8.00 -2.55 2.38
C THR A 123 7.11 -3.58 1.67
N MET A 124 7.17 -3.67 0.33
CA MET A 124 6.42 -4.68 -0.46
C MET A 124 6.82 -6.12 -0.13
N GLN A 125 8.00 -6.31 0.46
CA GLN A 125 8.66 -7.58 0.68
C GLN A 125 8.70 -8.00 2.17
N GLY A 126 8.37 -7.10 3.11
CA GLY A 126 8.61 -7.23 4.57
C GLY A 126 8.27 -8.58 5.20
N GLU A 127 7.14 -9.19 4.84
CA GLU A 127 6.68 -10.49 5.36
C GLU A 127 7.52 -11.72 4.87
N SER A 128 8.52 -11.52 4.01
CA SER A 128 9.12 -12.60 3.21
C SER A 128 10.32 -13.32 3.84
N GLY A 129 10.93 -12.76 4.90
CA GLY A 129 12.21 -13.24 5.43
C GLY A 129 12.17 -14.67 5.98
N LEU A 130 11.10 -15.05 6.68
CA LEU A 130 10.99 -16.34 7.39
C LEU A 130 9.93 -17.30 6.80
N LEU A 131 8.91 -16.79 6.11
CA LEU A 131 7.75 -17.62 5.68
C LEU A 131 7.86 -18.17 4.26
N ASN A 132 8.86 -17.75 3.47
CA ASN A 132 9.07 -18.23 2.08
C ASN A 132 9.39 -19.72 1.95
N VAL A 133 9.72 -20.42 3.05
CA VAL A 133 10.07 -21.86 3.05
C VAL A 133 8.85 -22.75 2.81
N PHE A 134 7.65 -22.26 3.15
CA PHE A 134 6.39 -22.97 2.90
C PHE A 134 5.62 -22.32 1.75
N ASN A 135 5.09 -23.15 0.86
CA ASN A 135 4.40 -22.72 -0.36
C ASN A 135 2.95 -22.25 -0.08
N LEU A 136 2.78 -21.51 1.02
CA LEU A 136 1.52 -20.93 1.48
C LEU A 136 1.04 -19.87 0.46
N ASP A 137 -0.28 -19.77 0.31
CA ASP A 137 -0.85 -18.91 -0.72
C ASP A 137 -0.71 -17.44 -0.34
N LYS A 138 0.13 -16.72 -1.10
CA LYS A 138 0.44 -15.30 -0.86
C LYS A 138 -0.74 -14.35 -1.08
N SER A 139 -1.90 -14.87 -1.50
CA SER A 139 -3.19 -14.17 -1.40
C SER A 139 -3.60 -13.86 0.05
N GLN A 140 -3.06 -14.59 1.05
CA GLN A 140 -3.35 -14.42 2.48
C GLN A 140 -2.38 -13.47 3.21
N ARG A 141 -1.44 -12.84 2.48
CA ARG A 141 -0.53 -11.84 3.04
C ARG A 141 -1.26 -10.63 3.60
N ASP A 142 -0.64 -9.95 4.57
CA ASP A 142 -1.21 -8.70 5.07
C ASP A 142 -1.18 -7.62 3.98
N THR A 143 -2.38 -7.22 3.54
CA THR A 143 -2.58 -6.16 2.55
C THR A 143 -2.06 -4.81 3.00
N ALA A 144 -1.79 -4.59 4.28
CA ALA A 144 -1.17 -3.38 4.81
C ALA A 144 0.20 -3.11 4.18
N TYR A 145 1.07 -4.12 4.06
CA TYR A 145 2.39 -3.98 3.42
C TYR A 145 2.27 -3.57 1.95
N TYR A 146 1.31 -4.16 1.22
CA TYR A 146 1.04 -3.77 -0.16
C TYR A 146 0.53 -2.34 -0.26
N ARG A 147 -0.39 -1.91 0.62
CA ARG A 147 -0.89 -0.52 0.66
C ARG A 147 0.23 0.47 1.00
N ALA A 148 1.07 0.18 1.99
CA ALA A 148 2.20 1.01 2.39
C ALA A 148 3.24 1.16 1.25
N ALA A 149 3.64 0.03 0.64
CA ALA A 149 4.54 0.03 -0.51
C ALA A 149 3.98 0.82 -1.70
N PHE A 150 2.66 0.72 -1.95
CA PHE A 150 2.00 1.52 -2.98
C PHE A 150 2.12 3.02 -2.72
N TYR A 151 1.91 3.48 -1.47
CA TYR A 151 2.11 4.89 -1.13
C TYR A 151 3.57 5.33 -1.30
N ASP A 152 4.55 4.49 -0.94
CA ASP A 152 5.96 4.81 -1.16
C ASP A 152 6.36 4.87 -2.64
N PHE A 153 5.78 4.02 -3.49
CA PHE A 153 5.94 4.12 -4.95
C PHE A 153 5.20 5.33 -5.53
N LEU A 154 4.02 5.68 -5.01
CA LEU A 154 3.28 6.88 -5.40
C LEU A 154 4.08 8.15 -5.07
N ILE A 155 4.74 8.21 -3.91
CA ILE A 155 5.65 9.31 -3.54
C ILE A 155 6.83 9.38 -4.52
N LEU A 156 7.43 8.25 -4.89
CA LEU A 156 8.51 8.23 -5.89
C LEU A 156 8.05 8.78 -7.25
N VAL A 157 6.95 8.25 -7.79
CA VAL A 157 6.46 8.58 -9.14
C VAL A 157 5.94 10.03 -9.20
N SER A 158 5.35 10.55 -8.13
CA SER A 158 4.86 11.93 -8.07
C SER A 158 5.94 12.98 -7.81
N ARG A 159 6.90 12.72 -6.90
CA ARG A 159 7.97 13.66 -6.54
C ARG A 159 9.20 13.57 -7.45
N TYR A 160 9.51 12.38 -7.96
CA TYR A 160 10.70 12.11 -8.77
C TYR A 160 10.35 11.42 -10.11
N PRO A 161 9.43 11.96 -10.94
CA PRO A 161 8.97 11.31 -12.18
C PRO A 161 10.10 11.02 -13.18
N ASN A 162 11.15 11.84 -13.18
CA ASN A 162 12.33 11.66 -14.04
C ASN A 162 13.35 10.63 -13.51
N SER A 163 13.10 10.01 -12.34
CA SER A 163 13.97 8.96 -11.79
C SER A 163 14.05 7.75 -12.71
N ILE A 164 15.23 7.12 -12.75
CA ILE A 164 15.43 5.83 -13.43
C ILE A 164 14.57 4.70 -12.84
N TYR A 165 14.09 4.86 -11.61
CA TYR A 165 13.27 3.88 -10.88
C TYR A 165 11.75 4.08 -11.06
N ALA A 166 11.30 5.27 -11.47
CA ALA A 166 9.87 5.58 -11.60
C ALA A 166 9.10 4.62 -12.55
N PRO A 167 9.64 4.18 -13.71
CA PRO A 167 8.95 3.22 -14.58
C PRO A 167 8.79 1.82 -13.99
N ASP A 168 9.67 1.40 -13.08
CA ASP A 168 9.57 0.11 -12.38
C ASP A 168 8.58 0.20 -11.20
N ALA A 169 8.65 1.28 -10.42
CA ALA A 169 7.69 1.59 -9.37
C ALA A 169 6.25 1.68 -9.89
N ALA A 170 6.01 2.30 -11.05
CA ALA A 170 4.70 2.33 -11.71
C ALA A 170 4.18 0.92 -12.09
N GLN A 171 5.06 0.01 -12.51
CA GLN A 171 4.72 -1.39 -12.77
C GLN A 171 4.40 -2.14 -11.46
N ARG A 172 5.13 -1.86 -10.37
CA ARG A 172 4.83 -2.41 -9.02
C ARG A 172 3.51 -1.88 -8.45
N MET A 173 3.20 -0.60 -8.62
CA MET A 173 1.90 -0.02 -8.27
C MET A 173 0.76 -0.73 -9.02
N THR A 174 0.93 -0.94 -10.32
CA THR A 174 -0.03 -1.69 -11.14
C THR A 174 -0.20 -3.14 -10.66
N TYR A 175 0.89 -3.83 -10.32
CA TYR A 175 0.85 -5.18 -9.76
C TYR A 175 0.12 -5.22 -8.40
N ILE A 176 0.47 -4.33 -7.48
CA ILE A 176 -0.15 -4.20 -6.15
C ILE A 176 -1.67 -3.94 -6.27
N TYR A 177 -2.06 -3.00 -7.14
CA TYR A 177 -3.47 -2.66 -7.39
C TYR A 177 -4.27 -3.87 -7.89
N ASN A 178 -3.64 -4.77 -8.66
CA ASN A 178 -4.25 -6.01 -9.12
C ASN A 178 -4.28 -7.11 -8.04
N GLU A 179 -3.24 -7.28 -7.23
CA GLU A 179 -3.23 -8.25 -6.11
C GLU A 179 -4.25 -7.86 -5.03
N LEU A 180 -4.39 -6.56 -4.70
CA LEU A 180 -5.40 -6.07 -3.75
C LEU A 180 -6.84 -6.32 -4.25
N ALA A 181 -7.11 -6.08 -5.54
CA ALA A 181 -8.39 -6.41 -6.14
C ALA A 181 -8.65 -7.93 -6.18
N ALA A 182 -7.61 -8.73 -6.43
CA ALA A 182 -7.70 -10.18 -6.45
C ALA A 182 -7.92 -10.78 -5.03
N HIS A 183 -7.37 -10.16 -3.98
CA HIS A 183 -7.62 -10.53 -2.59
C HIS A 183 -9.11 -10.33 -2.22
N GLU A 184 -9.69 -9.17 -2.54
CA GLU A 184 -11.12 -8.92 -2.33
C GLU A 184 -12.01 -9.94 -3.09
N MET A 185 -11.62 -10.32 -4.31
CA MET A 185 -12.31 -11.39 -5.05
C MET A 185 -12.10 -12.79 -4.47
N TYR A 186 -10.93 -13.11 -3.90
CA TYR A 186 -10.71 -14.36 -3.17
C TYR A 186 -11.62 -14.47 -1.92
N VAL A 187 -11.81 -13.34 -1.22
CA VAL A 187 -12.76 -13.24 -0.10
C VAL A 187 -14.21 -13.35 -0.60
N ALA A 188 -14.56 -12.76 -1.75
CA ALA A 188 -15.87 -12.93 -2.38
C ALA A 188 -16.15 -14.42 -2.73
N ASP A 189 -15.18 -15.10 -3.36
CA ASP A 189 -15.20 -16.54 -3.65
C ASP A 189 -15.46 -17.39 -2.40
N TRP A 190 -14.83 -17.03 -1.28
CA TRP A 190 -14.97 -17.71 0.00
C TRP A 190 -16.39 -17.58 0.59
N TYR A 191 -17.05 -16.44 0.36
CA TYR A 191 -18.46 -16.22 0.72
C TYR A 191 -19.43 -16.91 -0.25
N VAL A 192 -19.17 -16.90 -1.57
CA VAL A 192 -20.00 -17.64 -2.55
C VAL A 192 -20.04 -19.12 -2.20
N LYS A 193 -18.90 -19.73 -1.87
CA LYS A 193 -18.76 -21.14 -1.45
C LYS A 193 -19.45 -21.48 -0.11
N ARG A 194 -20.10 -20.50 0.53
CA ARG A 194 -20.86 -20.60 1.79
C ARG A 194 -22.25 -19.98 1.68
N GLU A 195 -22.73 -19.74 0.46
CA GLU A 195 -24.05 -19.20 0.17
C GLU A 195 -24.31 -17.80 0.80
N ALA A 196 -23.23 -17.12 1.21
CA ALA A 196 -23.26 -15.81 1.86
C ALA A 196 -23.31 -14.69 0.80
N TYR A 197 -24.29 -14.77 -0.10
CA TYR A 197 -24.35 -13.99 -1.34
C TYR A 197 -24.29 -12.47 -1.12
N LEU A 198 -24.91 -11.94 -0.07
CA LEU A 198 -24.83 -10.52 0.26
C LEU A 198 -23.39 -10.06 0.59
N ALA A 199 -22.61 -10.90 1.28
CA ALA A 199 -21.22 -10.59 1.60
C ALA A 199 -20.32 -10.70 0.35
N ALA A 200 -20.58 -11.68 -0.52
CA ALA A 200 -19.91 -11.80 -1.82
C ALA A 200 -20.20 -10.59 -2.73
N ALA A 201 -21.47 -10.18 -2.84
CA ALA A 201 -21.89 -9.01 -3.61
C ALA A 201 -21.21 -7.73 -3.10
N ASN A 202 -21.13 -7.52 -1.77
CA ASN A 202 -20.47 -6.35 -1.19
C ASN A 202 -18.95 -6.34 -1.46
N ARG A 203 -18.25 -7.49 -1.39
CA ARG A 203 -16.82 -7.61 -1.74
C ARG A 203 -16.57 -7.33 -3.23
N ALA A 204 -17.39 -7.92 -4.10
CA ALA A 204 -17.30 -7.69 -5.54
C ALA A 204 -17.63 -6.22 -5.92
N LYS A 205 -18.64 -5.62 -5.29
CA LYS A 205 -18.97 -4.19 -5.44
C LYS A 205 -17.81 -3.29 -5.03
N TRP A 206 -17.09 -3.61 -3.95
CA TRP A 206 -15.90 -2.88 -3.54
C TRP A 206 -14.80 -2.92 -4.61
N VAL A 207 -14.57 -4.08 -5.26
CA VAL A 207 -13.64 -4.19 -6.41
C VAL A 207 -14.09 -3.33 -7.59
N PHE A 208 -15.39 -3.36 -7.92
CA PHE A 208 -15.92 -2.54 -9.01
C PHE A 208 -15.83 -1.02 -8.73
N GLN A 209 -16.04 -0.59 -7.49
CA GLN A 209 -16.02 0.82 -7.11
C GLN A 209 -14.61 1.40 -6.95
N TYR A 210 -13.69 0.68 -6.32
CA TYR A 210 -12.37 1.21 -5.95
C TYR A 210 -11.20 0.64 -6.76
N TYR A 211 -11.42 -0.45 -7.49
CA TYR A 211 -10.42 -1.06 -8.37
C TYR A 211 -10.86 -1.16 -9.86
N PRO A 212 -11.50 -0.13 -10.46
CA PRO A 212 -12.10 -0.20 -11.80
C PRO A 212 -11.10 -0.42 -12.95
N GLN A 213 -9.79 -0.22 -12.72
CA GLN A 213 -8.73 -0.52 -13.71
C GLN A 213 -8.08 -1.90 -13.49
N SER A 214 -8.62 -2.73 -12.59
CA SER A 214 -8.02 -4.03 -12.26
C SER A 214 -8.51 -5.16 -13.18
N SER A 215 -7.64 -6.13 -13.40
CA SER A 215 -7.97 -7.40 -14.07
C SER A 215 -9.02 -8.24 -13.33
N SER A 216 -9.40 -7.84 -12.10
CA SER A 216 -10.45 -8.49 -11.31
C SER A 216 -11.86 -7.96 -11.59
N VAL A 217 -12.02 -6.82 -12.28
CA VAL A 217 -13.33 -6.23 -12.61
C VAL A 217 -14.29 -7.19 -13.33
N PRO A 218 -13.88 -8.01 -14.33
CA PRO A 218 -14.78 -8.96 -14.98
C PRO A 218 -15.34 -10.00 -14.00
N HIS A 219 -14.49 -10.47 -13.07
CA HIS A 219 -14.89 -11.37 -12.01
C HIS A 219 -15.81 -10.66 -11.01
N ALA A 220 -15.52 -9.42 -10.61
CA ALA A 220 -16.39 -8.65 -9.73
C ALA A 220 -17.81 -8.49 -10.30
N ILE A 221 -17.93 -8.17 -11.60
CA ILE A 221 -19.25 -8.06 -12.25
C ILE A 221 -19.96 -9.42 -12.30
N ALA A 222 -19.24 -10.52 -12.58
CA ALA A 222 -19.81 -11.87 -12.53
C ALA A 222 -20.31 -12.25 -11.13
N THR A 223 -19.52 -11.98 -10.08
CA THR A 223 -19.89 -12.30 -8.70
C THR A 223 -21.04 -11.42 -8.19
N MET A 224 -21.16 -10.17 -8.64
CA MET A 224 -22.36 -9.37 -8.41
C MET A 224 -23.58 -9.95 -9.13
N ALA A 225 -23.49 -10.21 -10.44
CA ALA A 225 -24.59 -10.75 -11.25
C ALA A 225 -25.14 -12.07 -10.67
N TYR A 226 -24.25 -12.98 -10.30
CA TYR A 226 -24.59 -14.26 -9.67
C TYR A 226 -25.18 -14.07 -8.27
N ALA A 227 -24.55 -13.27 -7.41
CA ALA A 227 -25.01 -13.09 -6.03
C ALA A 227 -26.39 -12.40 -5.96
N TYR A 228 -26.66 -11.40 -6.82
CA TYR A 228 -27.97 -10.78 -6.89
C TYR A 228 -29.05 -11.74 -7.44
N GLU A 229 -28.71 -12.65 -8.34
CA GLU A 229 -29.60 -13.71 -8.80
C GLU A 229 -29.96 -14.69 -7.66
N GLN A 230 -28.98 -15.12 -6.87
CA GLN A 230 -29.22 -15.99 -5.71
C GLN A 230 -29.98 -15.28 -4.56
N LEU A 231 -29.91 -13.94 -4.49
CA LEU A 231 -30.71 -13.12 -3.56
C LEU A 231 -32.13 -12.81 -4.07
N GLY A 232 -32.51 -13.29 -5.27
CA GLY A 232 -33.80 -12.98 -5.89
C GLY A 232 -33.94 -11.55 -6.42
N MET A 233 -32.85 -10.78 -6.47
CA MET A 233 -32.82 -9.40 -6.98
C MET A 233 -32.67 -9.41 -8.51
N THR A 234 -33.67 -9.96 -9.19
CA THR A 234 -33.63 -10.32 -10.62
C THR A 234 -33.28 -9.16 -11.55
N ASP A 235 -33.78 -7.96 -11.28
CA ASP A 235 -33.56 -6.79 -12.14
C ASP A 235 -32.10 -6.32 -12.05
N THR A 236 -31.59 -6.16 -10.81
CA THR A 236 -30.17 -5.84 -10.57
C THR A 236 -29.24 -6.93 -11.12
N ALA A 237 -29.61 -8.20 -10.99
CA ALA A 237 -28.85 -9.30 -11.58
C ALA A 237 -28.82 -9.21 -13.11
N LYS A 238 -29.96 -8.89 -13.74
CA LYS A 238 -30.09 -8.70 -15.19
C LYS A 238 -29.25 -7.55 -15.70
N ASP A 239 -29.21 -6.41 -15.00
CA ASP A 239 -28.37 -5.26 -15.38
C ASP A 239 -26.88 -5.65 -15.42
N TYR A 240 -26.38 -6.34 -14.40
CA TYR A 240 -25.00 -6.84 -14.39
C TYR A 240 -24.77 -7.94 -15.45
N LYS A 241 -25.75 -8.81 -15.75
CA LYS A 241 -25.66 -9.76 -16.88
C LYS A 241 -25.57 -9.04 -18.23
N THR A 242 -26.32 -7.95 -18.45
CA THR A 242 -26.19 -7.12 -19.65
C THR A 242 -24.82 -6.44 -19.72
N LEU A 243 -24.26 -5.97 -18.59
CA LEU A 243 -22.90 -5.44 -18.54
C LEU A 243 -21.83 -6.48 -18.92
N LEU A 244 -21.99 -7.74 -18.47
CA LEU A 244 -21.16 -8.87 -18.92
C LEU A 244 -21.35 -9.14 -20.42
N GLN A 245 -22.59 -9.15 -20.93
CA GLN A 245 -22.88 -9.44 -22.33
C GLN A 245 -22.20 -8.44 -23.28
N ILE A 246 -22.10 -7.17 -22.87
CA ILE A 246 -21.46 -6.11 -23.66
C ILE A 246 -19.92 -6.19 -23.61
N ASN A 247 -19.33 -6.46 -22.43
CA ASN A 247 -17.88 -6.29 -22.20
C ASN A 247 -17.10 -7.60 -22.07
N TYR A 248 -17.72 -8.64 -21.48
CA TYR A 248 -17.10 -9.90 -21.09
C TYR A 248 -18.01 -11.10 -21.42
N PRO A 249 -18.47 -11.27 -22.68
CA PRO A 249 -19.49 -12.27 -23.04
C PRO A 249 -19.06 -13.71 -22.77
N ASN A 250 -17.75 -13.96 -22.66
CA ASN A 250 -17.17 -15.26 -22.25
C ASN A 250 -17.44 -15.64 -20.78
N LEU A 251 -18.03 -14.75 -19.97
CA LEU A 251 -18.47 -15.01 -18.60
C LEU A 251 -19.98 -15.31 -18.50
N LEU A 252 -20.65 -15.50 -19.65
CA LEU A 252 -22.03 -15.98 -19.74
C LEU A 252 -22.06 -17.31 -20.49
N GLY A 253 -22.82 -18.27 -19.97
CA GLY A 253 -23.13 -19.50 -20.68
C GLY A 253 -24.24 -19.29 -21.71
N HIS A 254 -24.43 -20.27 -22.60
CA HIS A 254 -25.41 -20.19 -23.71
C HIS A 254 -26.88 -20.01 -23.28
N GLN A 255 -27.21 -20.19 -22.00
CA GLN A 255 -28.55 -20.00 -21.44
C GLN A 255 -28.64 -18.75 -20.54
N GLY A 256 -27.61 -17.89 -20.53
CA GLY A 256 -27.57 -16.70 -19.67
C GLY A 256 -27.23 -16.97 -18.20
N GLN A 257 -26.73 -18.19 -17.88
CA GLN A 257 -26.12 -18.45 -16.58
C GLN A 257 -24.77 -17.71 -16.46
N VAL A 258 -24.46 -17.19 -15.28
CA VAL A 258 -23.18 -16.53 -15.03
C VAL A 258 -22.11 -17.57 -14.77
N LEU A 259 -21.00 -17.49 -15.51
CA LEU A 259 -19.83 -18.33 -15.31
C LEU A 259 -18.86 -17.59 -14.39
N LEU A 260 -18.87 -17.92 -13.10
CA LEU A 260 -17.88 -17.39 -12.16
C LEU A 260 -16.48 -17.90 -12.51
N PRO A 261 -15.50 -17.04 -12.80
CA PRO A 261 -14.11 -17.42 -12.79
C PRO A 261 -13.76 -17.94 -11.39
N SER A 262 -13.38 -19.20 -11.25
CA SER A 262 -12.70 -19.61 -10.01
C SER A 262 -11.48 -18.72 -9.80
N ALA A 263 -11.18 -18.36 -8.55
CA ALA A 263 -9.92 -17.69 -8.19
C ALA A 263 -8.70 -18.53 -8.65
N THR A 264 -8.29 -18.32 -9.89
CA THR A 264 -7.19 -19.05 -10.53
C THR A 264 -5.92 -18.80 -9.75
N LYS A 265 -5.29 -19.86 -9.22
CA LYS A 265 -3.94 -19.78 -8.63
C LYS A 265 -3.01 -19.12 -9.65
N GLN A 266 -2.71 -17.84 -9.44
CA GLN A 266 -1.88 -17.09 -10.36
C GLN A 266 -0.49 -17.72 -10.38
N SER A 267 -0.13 -18.33 -11.51
CA SER A 267 1.13 -19.04 -11.66
C SER A 267 2.31 -18.13 -11.31
N TRP A 268 3.30 -18.69 -10.62
CA TRP A 268 4.51 -17.99 -10.17
C TRP A 268 5.21 -17.20 -11.29
N LEU A 269 5.19 -17.71 -12.53
CA LEU A 269 5.69 -17.03 -13.72
C LEU A 269 4.98 -15.69 -14.00
N ASN A 270 3.68 -15.61 -13.73
CA ASN A 270 2.91 -14.38 -13.88
C ASN A 270 3.26 -13.35 -12.79
N LYS A 271 3.68 -13.81 -11.60
CA LYS A 271 4.13 -12.92 -10.51
C LYS A 271 5.56 -12.41 -10.74
N ILE A 272 6.50 -13.26 -11.17
CA ILE A 272 7.86 -12.85 -11.53
C ILE A 272 7.86 -11.88 -12.72
N SER A 273 6.96 -12.05 -13.68
CA SER A 273 6.84 -11.16 -14.84
C SER A 273 5.96 -9.93 -14.64
N PHE A 274 5.50 -9.63 -13.42
CA PHE A 274 4.54 -8.54 -13.12
C PHE A 274 3.31 -8.54 -14.07
N GLY A 275 2.75 -9.71 -14.34
CA GLY A 275 1.61 -9.93 -15.24
C GLY A 275 1.94 -9.94 -16.75
N LYS A 276 3.19 -9.67 -17.12
CA LYS A 276 3.59 -9.33 -18.50
C LYS A 276 3.83 -10.54 -19.43
N LEU A 277 4.03 -11.75 -18.88
CA LEU A 277 4.28 -12.97 -19.68
C LEU A 277 3.23 -14.08 -19.54
N GLY A 278 2.36 -14.06 -18.52
CA GLY A 278 1.39 -15.15 -18.30
C GLY A 278 0.18 -15.17 -19.24
N LYS A 279 0.00 -14.16 -20.10
CA LYS A 279 -1.11 -14.07 -21.07
C LYS A 279 -0.98 -14.96 -22.32
N ALA A 280 -0.07 -15.94 -22.32
CA ALA A 280 0.23 -16.76 -23.50
C ALA A 280 -0.83 -17.82 -23.86
N ASN A 281 -1.62 -18.32 -22.88
CA ASN A 281 -2.49 -19.51 -23.05
C ASN A 281 -3.97 -19.27 -22.72
N THR A 282 -4.45 -18.03 -22.82
CA THR A 282 -5.89 -17.74 -22.87
C THR A 282 -6.20 -17.13 -24.23
N PRO A 283 -7.15 -17.68 -25.03
CA PRO A 283 -7.49 -17.16 -26.36
C PRO A 283 -8.28 -15.85 -26.24
N GLN A 284 -7.60 -14.77 -25.84
CA GLN A 284 -8.18 -13.45 -25.66
C GLN A 284 -8.32 -12.75 -27.03
N GLN A 285 -9.33 -13.14 -27.80
CA GLN A 285 -9.70 -12.42 -29.03
C GLN A 285 -10.19 -11.01 -28.69
N SER A 286 -9.28 -10.04 -28.72
CA SER A 286 -9.56 -8.61 -28.56
C SER A 286 -8.90 -7.86 -29.72
N GLN A 287 -9.54 -7.87 -30.90
CA GLN A 287 -9.08 -7.10 -32.05
C GLN A 287 -9.40 -5.61 -31.88
N THR A 288 -8.58 -4.91 -31.09
CA THR A 288 -8.48 -3.44 -31.14
C THR A 288 -7.35 -3.07 -32.10
N THR A 289 -7.67 -2.91 -33.39
CA THR A 289 -6.73 -2.46 -34.42
C THR A 289 -6.40 -0.97 -34.25
N GLY A 290 -5.57 -0.64 -33.26
CA GLY A 290 -4.98 0.67 -33.04
C GLY A 290 -3.47 0.60 -33.13
N SER A 291 -2.86 1.36 -34.04
CA SER A 291 -1.41 1.42 -34.19
C SER A 291 -0.80 2.25 -33.06
N HIS A 292 -0.16 1.59 -32.09
CA HIS A 292 0.58 2.26 -31.01
C HIS A 292 2.08 1.97 -31.08
N THR A 293 2.79 2.85 -31.79
CA THR A 293 4.22 3.05 -31.58
C THR A 293 4.48 3.49 -30.13
N GLN A 294 5.12 2.60 -29.36
CA GLN A 294 5.81 2.81 -28.09
C GLN A 294 5.19 3.83 -27.11
N ALA A 295 4.62 3.33 -26.00
CA ALA A 295 4.23 4.17 -24.87
C ALA A 295 5.47 4.83 -24.23
N THR A 296 5.70 6.11 -24.53
CA THR A 296 6.79 6.92 -23.96
C THR A 296 6.62 7.05 -22.45
N LYS A 297 7.74 7.16 -21.71
CA LYS A 297 7.83 7.12 -20.23
C LYS A 297 6.74 7.94 -19.50
N GLU A 298 6.39 9.11 -20.04
CA GLU A 298 5.37 10.02 -19.51
C GLU A 298 3.99 9.37 -19.33
N GLN A 299 3.56 8.49 -20.26
CA GLN A 299 2.26 7.83 -20.18
C GLN A 299 2.17 6.81 -19.03
N ILE A 300 3.29 6.19 -18.67
CA ILE A 300 3.35 5.25 -17.54
C ILE A 300 3.26 6.03 -16.22
N ILE A 301 3.90 7.20 -16.15
CA ILE A 301 3.87 8.10 -14.99
C ILE A 301 2.47 8.69 -14.79
N SER A 302 1.81 9.14 -15.86
CA SER A 302 0.47 9.74 -15.78
C SER A 302 -0.64 8.74 -15.47
N GLN A 303 -0.50 7.47 -15.86
CA GLN A 303 -1.42 6.40 -15.45
C GLN A 303 -1.19 5.98 -13.99
N ALA A 304 0.06 5.87 -13.55
CA ALA A 304 0.39 5.49 -12.18
C ALA A 304 -0.09 6.51 -11.14
N SER A 305 -0.08 7.83 -11.44
CA SER A 305 -0.60 8.86 -10.52
C SER A 305 -2.13 8.86 -10.39
N GLN A 306 -2.85 8.27 -11.35
CA GLN A 306 -4.32 8.10 -11.31
C GLN A 306 -4.75 6.86 -10.53
N LEU A 307 -3.85 5.90 -10.30
CA LEU A 307 -4.09 4.79 -9.40
C LEU A 307 -3.98 5.29 -7.95
N GLN A 308 -5.11 5.43 -7.27
CA GLN A 308 -5.17 5.67 -5.83
C GLN A 308 -5.87 4.49 -5.15
N LEU A 309 -5.37 4.08 -3.98
CA LEU A 309 -5.96 2.98 -3.22
C LEU A 309 -7.03 3.49 -2.24
N PRO A 310 -8.11 2.74 -2.02
CA PRO A 310 -9.09 3.08 -1.00
C PRO A 310 -8.49 2.92 0.40
N SER A 311 -8.71 3.91 1.26
CA SER A 311 -8.42 3.80 2.70
C SER A 311 -9.38 2.79 3.36
N SER A 312 -8.88 2.06 4.36
CA SER A 312 -9.62 0.97 5.04
C SER A 312 -10.76 1.44 5.95
N ALA A 313 -10.94 2.76 6.13
CA ALA A 313 -11.90 3.34 7.08
C ALA A 313 -13.38 3.06 6.74
N ASN A 314 -13.72 2.76 5.48
CA ASN A 314 -15.11 2.67 5.02
C ASN A 314 -15.77 1.28 5.22
N MET A 315 -15.23 0.40 6.08
CA MET A 315 -15.83 -0.91 6.39
C MET A 315 -16.72 -0.91 7.65
N THR A 316 -17.68 0.02 7.73
CA THR A 316 -18.68 0.03 8.81
C THR A 316 -19.81 -0.95 8.50
N THR A 317 -19.89 -2.05 9.26
CA THR A 317 -20.98 -3.04 9.15
C THR A 317 -22.30 -2.46 9.65
N THR A 318 -23.29 -2.32 8.77
CA THR A 318 -24.67 -1.99 9.15
C THR A 318 -25.31 -3.15 9.93
N GLN A 319 -25.20 -3.12 11.26
CA GLN A 319 -25.89 -4.09 12.11
C GLN A 319 -27.39 -3.79 12.17
N SER A 320 -28.19 -4.68 11.58
CA SER A 320 -29.65 -4.67 11.73
C SER A 320 -30.04 -5.23 13.10
N THR A 321 -30.34 -4.37 14.07
CA THR A 321 -31.05 -4.74 15.30
C THR A 321 -32.50 -4.29 15.24
N LYS A 322 -33.43 -5.28 15.28
CA LYS A 322 -34.85 -5.04 15.55
C LYS A 322 -35.15 -5.33 17.01
N THR A 323 -35.72 -4.36 17.71
CA THR A 323 -36.63 -4.57 18.85
C THR A 323 -37.69 -3.46 18.81
N ASN A 324 -38.85 -3.71 19.44
CA ASN A 324 -40.04 -2.86 19.35
C ASN A 324 -40.12 -1.87 20.53
N ASP A 325 -40.90 -0.79 20.42
CA ASP A 325 -42.27 -0.76 20.99
C ASP A 325 -42.96 0.63 20.88
N PHE A 326 -44.28 0.62 21.13
CA PHE A 326 -45.22 1.75 21.37
C PHE A 326 -45.69 2.66 20.22
N ASN A 327 -46.99 2.49 19.88
CA ASN A 327 -48.10 3.46 19.72
C ASN A 327 -47.77 4.97 19.56
N ASN A 328 -48.52 5.78 18.80
CA ASN A 328 -50.00 5.83 18.73
C ASN A 328 -50.53 6.69 17.54
N SER A 329 -51.84 6.61 17.23
CA SER A 329 -52.68 7.56 16.43
C SER A 329 -52.19 8.00 15.02
N ALA A 330 -52.78 7.60 13.89
CA ALA A 330 -54.14 7.89 13.35
C ALA A 330 -54.18 9.02 12.27
N THR A 331 -55.30 9.09 11.53
CA THR A 331 -55.70 10.16 10.58
C THR A 331 -54.84 10.45 9.33
N ASN A 332 -54.91 9.54 8.35
CA ASN A 332 -55.47 9.78 6.99
C ASN A 332 -55.56 11.24 6.46
N HIS A 333 -54.79 11.58 5.41
CA HIS A 333 -55.22 12.12 4.09
C HIS A 333 -54.05 12.74 3.28
N GLY A 334 -54.19 12.83 1.94
CA GLY A 334 -53.56 13.91 1.15
C GLY A 334 -52.45 13.56 0.14
N ILE A 335 -52.83 13.09 -1.06
CA ILE A 335 -51.97 13.21 -2.26
C ILE A 335 -52.15 14.61 -2.86
N ARG A 336 -51.07 15.33 -3.19
CA ARG A 336 -51.08 16.23 -4.37
C ARG A 336 -49.70 16.62 -4.93
N PHE A 337 -49.64 16.58 -6.26
CA PHE A 337 -48.60 17.21 -7.10
C PHE A 337 -48.83 18.73 -7.20
N GLY A 338 -47.78 19.48 -7.56
CA GLY A 338 -47.86 20.88 -7.97
C GLY A 338 -46.64 21.33 -8.78
N LEU A 339 -46.86 21.69 -10.04
CA LEU A 339 -45.91 22.38 -10.94
C LEU A 339 -46.54 23.71 -11.40
N ALA A 340 -45.78 24.50 -12.17
CA ALA A 340 -46.02 25.88 -12.64
C ALA A 340 -45.44 26.96 -11.69
N ASP A 341 -44.56 27.91 -12.07
CA ASP A 341 -44.11 28.53 -13.34
C ASP A 341 -44.74 29.91 -13.64
N GLU A 342 -44.01 30.71 -14.43
CA GLU A 342 -44.26 32.05 -14.98
C GLU A 342 -44.37 33.26 -14.03
N ARG A 343 -43.32 34.10 -14.08
CA ARG A 343 -43.42 35.38 -14.81
C ARG A 343 -42.05 35.97 -15.21
N ARG A 344 -42.09 36.91 -16.16
CA ARG A 344 -40.97 37.51 -16.90
C ARG A 344 -41.25 39.00 -17.15
N ILE A 345 -40.26 39.73 -17.69
CA ILE A 345 -40.32 41.07 -18.32
C ILE A 345 -40.23 42.24 -17.33
N ASN A 346 -39.48 43.34 -17.55
CA ASN A 346 -38.31 43.81 -18.37
C ASN A 346 -37.96 45.19 -17.71
N ASP A 347 -36.85 45.92 -17.84
CA ASP A 347 -35.45 45.82 -18.33
C ASP A 347 -34.69 47.06 -17.72
N ASP A 348 -33.37 47.22 -17.90
CA ASP A 348 -32.80 48.51 -18.37
C ASP A 348 -31.27 48.50 -18.64
N VAL A 349 -30.90 49.05 -19.81
CA VAL A 349 -29.70 49.82 -20.24
C VAL A 349 -28.29 49.48 -19.71
N ILE A 350 -27.38 49.18 -20.64
CA ILE A 350 -25.91 49.34 -20.53
C ILE A 350 -25.49 50.63 -21.26
N PRO A 351 -24.31 51.23 -20.97
CA PRO A 351 -23.27 51.17 -22.01
C PRO A 351 -21.87 50.82 -21.45
N ALA A 352 -21.04 50.22 -22.31
CA ALA A 352 -19.65 49.90 -22.02
C ALA A 352 -18.70 50.92 -22.65
N ASN A 353 -17.44 50.97 -22.20
CA ASN A 353 -16.34 51.19 -23.12
C ASN A 353 -15.04 50.50 -22.67
N THR A 354 -14.37 49.91 -23.66
CA THR A 354 -12.96 49.49 -23.70
C THR A 354 -12.07 50.74 -23.98
N ASP A 355 -10.72 50.73 -23.99
CA ASP A 355 -9.71 49.66 -23.88
C ASP A 355 -8.32 50.22 -23.47
N GLN A 356 -7.31 49.35 -23.45
CA GLN A 356 -5.87 49.57 -23.69
C GLN A 356 -4.86 49.95 -22.56
N ASP A 357 -3.72 49.26 -22.69
CA ASP A 357 -2.31 49.63 -22.44
C ASP A 357 -1.83 50.04 -21.04
N ASN A 358 -1.21 49.08 -20.34
CA ASN A 358 0.27 49.02 -20.29
C ASN A 358 0.80 47.67 -19.77
N ALA A 359 2.03 47.32 -20.17
CA ALA A 359 2.74 46.13 -19.67
C ALA A 359 4.06 46.54 -18.98
N ILE A 360 4.27 46.11 -17.73
CA ILE A 360 5.59 46.12 -17.06
C ILE A 360 5.76 44.87 -16.18
N THR A 361 6.96 44.32 -16.33
CA THR A 361 7.73 43.32 -15.59
C THR A 361 7.39 43.01 -14.11
N THR A 362 7.38 41.69 -13.82
CA THR A 362 7.62 40.94 -12.55
C THR A 362 8.50 41.63 -11.47
N PRO A 363 8.27 41.40 -10.16
CA PRO A 363 8.55 40.07 -9.54
C PRO A 363 7.56 39.54 -8.48
N MET A 364 7.73 38.24 -8.17
CA MET A 364 7.01 37.47 -7.14
C MET A 364 7.41 37.90 -5.71
N PRO A 365 6.49 37.83 -4.71
CA PRO A 365 6.83 37.92 -3.30
C PRO A 365 7.51 36.63 -2.78
N SER A 366 8.40 36.77 -1.79
CA SER A 366 9.15 35.66 -1.17
C SER A 366 8.39 35.01 -0.01
N LEU A 367 8.60 33.69 0.16
CA LEU A 367 8.09 32.90 1.29
C LEU A 367 8.88 33.20 2.58
N ALA A 368 8.56 34.32 3.22
CA ALA A 368 9.20 34.74 4.46
C ALA A 368 8.26 35.56 5.39
N ASP A 369 7.01 35.12 5.58
CA ASP A 369 6.14 35.60 6.67
C ASP A 369 4.97 34.62 6.96
N VAL A 370 5.29 33.50 7.63
CA VAL A 370 4.31 32.69 8.39
C VAL A 370 5.00 32.21 9.67
N ALA A 371 4.88 32.99 10.75
CA ALA A 371 5.28 32.54 12.08
C ALA A 371 4.30 31.46 12.58
N ILE A 372 4.83 30.36 13.13
CA ILE A 372 4.03 29.33 13.79
C ILE A 372 4.28 29.43 15.29
N GLU A 373 3.22 29.68 16.05
CA GLU A 373 3.27 29.74 17.52
C GLU A 373 3.47 28.33 18.13
N PRO A 374 4.23 28.19 19.23
CA PRO A 374 4.44 26.90 19.88
C PRO A 374 3.19 26.44 20.63
N ILE A 375 2.67 25.26 20.26
CA ILE A 375 1.51 24.66 20.93
C ILE A 375 1.87 24.22 22.36
N VAL A 376 1.14 24.73 23.35
CA VAL A 376 1.31 24.38 24.76
C VAL A 376 0.64 23.03 25.06
N MET A 377 1.40 22.10 25.64
CA MET A 377 0.90 20.80 26.13
C MET A 377 0.27 20.95 27.52
N PRO A 378 -0.93 20.38 27.77
CA PRO A 378 -1.55 20.42 29.09
C PRO A 378 -0.91 19.43 30.06
N THR A 379 -0.55 19.89 31.26
CA THR A 379 -0.08 19.03 32.37
C THR A 379 -1.27 18.46 33.15
N THR A 380 -1.33 17.14 33.31
CA THR A 380 -2.26 16.47 34.23
C THR A 380 -1.61 16.25 35.60
N ASN A 381 -2.34 16.58 36.68
CA ASN A 381 -2.04 16.11 38.04
C ASN A 381 -2.39 14.62 38.20
#